data_AF-A0A5A9YQN3-F1
#
_entry.id   AF-A0A5A9YQN3-F1
#
_cell.length_a   1.000
_cell.length_b   1.000
_cell.length_c   1.000
_cell.angle_alpha   90.00
_cell.angle_beta   90.00
_cell.angle_gamma   90.00
#
_symmetry.space_group_name_H-M   'P 1'
#
loop_
_entity.id
_entity.type
_entity.pdbx_description
1 polymer ?
#
loop_
_entity_poly.entity_id
_entity_poly.type
_entity_poly.pdbx_seq_one_letter_code
_entity_poly.pdbx_strand_id
1 'polypeptide(L)'
;HPSQLYQFALEGVELFIILWLFTRKPRPTASVSGLFVLCYGICRFVVEFVRVPDAQLGYLAWGWLTMGQVLCVPMVLAGIALMVWAYRRDAAQPKAA
;
A
#
# COMPACT_ATOMS: atom_id res chain seq x y z
N HIS A 1 -23.86 -1.43 9.83
CA HIS A 1 -22.68 -1.79 9.02
C HIS A 1 -21.44 -1.14 9.60
N PRO A 2 -20.62 -1.87 10.39
CA PRO A 2 -19.39 -1.35 10.99
C PRO A 2 -18.23 -1.18 9.97
N SER A 3 -18.52 -1.11 8.67
CA SER A 3 -17.51 -1.00 7.61
C SER A 3 -16.74 0.32 7.62
N GLN A 4 -17.35 1.41 8.09
CA GLN A 4 -16.70 2.72 8.19
C GLN A 4 -15.60 2.77 9.28
N LEU A 5 -15.79 2.05 10.39
CA LEU A 5 -14.78 1.95 11.45
C LEU A 5 -13.56 1.14 10.98
N TYR A 6 -13.78 0.06 10.22
CA TYR A 6 -12.69 -0.71 9.60
C TYR A 6 -11.95 0.11 8.54
N GLN A 7 -12.65 0.86 7.69
CA GLN A 7 -12.01 1.76 6.72
C GLN A 7 -11.20 2.86 7.41
N PHE A 8 -11.73 3.49 8.46
CA PHE A 8 -11.01 4.51 9.21
C PHE A 8 -9.76 3.93 9.92
N ALA A 9 -9.87 2.73 10.49
CA ALA A 9 -8.75 2.07 11.14
C ALA A 9 -7.66 1.60 10.15
N LEU A 10 -8.05 1.00 9.02
CA LEU A 10 -7.13 0.41 8.04
C LEU A 10 -6.58 1.41 7.03
N GLU A 11 -7.37 2.39 6.55
CA GLU A 11 -6.88 3.42 5.62
C GLU A 11 -6.34 4.66 6.35
N GLY A 12 -6.82 4.95 7.55
CA GLY A 12 -6.38 6.11 8.33
C GLY A 12 -5.29 5.76 9.35
N VAL A 13 -5.68 5.00 10.38
CA VAL A 13 -4.83 4.77 11.57
C VAL A 13 -3.62 3.89 11.25
N GLU A 14 -3.79 2.80 10.50
CA GLU A 14 -2.70 1.90 10.12
C GLU A 14 -1.66 2.61 9.24
N LEU A 15 -2.09 3.31 8.19
CA LEU A 15 -1.19 4.11 7.34
C LEU A 15 -0.47 5.19 8.15
N PHE A 16 -1.18 5.89 9.05
CA PHE A 16 -0.57 6.92 9.89
C PHE A 16 0.51 6.33 10.82
N ILE A 17 0.24 5.20 11.48
CA ILE A 17 1.22 4.54 12.36
C ILE A 17 2.45 4.08 11.58
N ILE A 18 2.26 3.48 10.40
CA ILE A 18 3.36 2.98 9.58
C ILE A 18 4.25 4.13 9.09
N LEU A 19 3.64 5.20 8.54
CA LEU A 19 4.40 6.37 8.11
C LEU A 19 5.10 7.06 9.29
N TRP A 20 4.43 7.17 10.44
CA TRP A 20 5.00 7.75 11.64
C TRP A 20 6.23 6.97 12.11
N LEU A 21 6.13 5.64 12.22
CA LEU A 21 7.24 4.77 12.61
C LEU A 21 8.39 4.80 11.61
N PHE A 22 8.09 4.87 10.31
CA PHE A 22 9.11 4.86 9.26
C PHE A 22 9.86 6.19 9.13
N THR A 23 9.18 7.32 9.37
CA THR A 23 9.75 8.67 9.29
C THR A 23 10.61 9.02 10.51
N ARG A 24 10.60 8.20 11.58
CA ARG A 24 11.46 8.39 12.77
C ARG A 24 12.96 8.31 12.49
N LYS A 25 13.38 7.81 11.32
CA LYS A 25 14.78 7.78 10.90
C LYS A 25 14.96 8.60 9.62
N PRO A 26 16.09 9.29 9.43
CA PRO A 26 16.39 9.91 8.15
C PRO A 26 16.49 8.82 7.09
N ARG A 27 15.68 8.94 6.03
CA ARG A 27 15.59 7.98 4.93
C ARG A 27 15.74 8.70 3.59
N PRO A 28 16.17 7.99 2.54
CA PRO A 28 16.24 8.53 1.20
C PRO A 28 14.97 9.22 0.73
N THR A 29 15.14 10.29 -0.04
CA THR A 29 14.05 10.90 -0.82
C THR A 29 13.37 9.84 -1.69
N ALA A 30 12.03 9.89 -1.76
CA ALA A 30 11.13 8.90 -2.40
C ALA A 30 10.87 7.57 -1.64
N SER A 31 11.60 7.26 -0.56
CA SER A 31 11.34 6.02 0.22
C SER A 31 9.99 6.04 0.96
N VAL A 32 9.59 7.19 1.49
CA VAL A 32 8.32 7.38 2.21
C VAL A 32 7.11 7.23 1.26
N SER A 33 7.21 7.79 0.04
CA SER A 33 6.17 7.65 -0.98
C SER A 33 6.04 6.20 -1.47
N GLY A 34 7.16 5.49 -1.66
CA GLY A 34 7.15 4.07 -2.01
C GLY A 34 6.51 3.20 -0.93
N LEU A 35 6.83 3.47 0.35
CA LEU A 35 6.21 2.76 1.47
C LEU A 35 4.72 3.04 1.58
N PHE A 36 4.29 4.29 1.39
CA PHE A 36 2.87 4.64 1.40
C PHE A 36 2.08 3.85 0.35
N VAL A 37 2.57 3.82 -0.89
CA VAL A 37 1.92 3.09 -1.99
C VAL A 37 1.91 1.58 -1.72
N LEU A 38 3.01 1.04 -1.18
CA LEU A 38 3.12 -0.37 -0.82
C LEU A 38 2.12 -0.76 0.27
N CYS A 39 2.14 -0.04 1.40
CA CYS A 39 1.25 -0.32 2.53
C CYS A 39 -0.21 -0.09 2.17
N TYR A 40 -0.53 0.96 1.41
CA TYR A 40 -1.89 1.18 0.93
C TYR A 40 -2.35 0.04 0.03
N GLY A 41 -1.52 -0.44 -0.91
CA GLY A 41 -1.84 -1.59 -1.76
C GLY A 41 -2.10 -2.88 -0.97
N ILE A 42 -1.31 -3.12 0.10
CA ILE A 42 -1.49 -4.28 0.99
C ILE A 42 -2.77 -4.15 1.81
N CYS A 43 -3.00 -3.00 2.45
CA CYS A 43 -4.21 -2.76 3.24
C CYS A 43 -5.46 -2.92 2.38
N ARG A 44 -5.43 -2.36 1.17
CA ARG A 44 -6.55 -2.45 0.23
C ARG A 44 -6.80 -3.88 -0.24
N PHE A 45 -5.74 -4.66 -0.45
CA PHE A 45 -5.87 -6.08 -0.75
C PHE A 45 -6.57 -6.84 0.39
N VAL A 46 -6.15 -6.61 1.64
CA VAL A 46 -6.76 -7.24 2.84
C VAL A 46 -8.22 -6.80 3.03
N VAL A 47 -8.52 -5.51 2.89
CA VAL A 47 -9.90 -4.98 2.98
C VAL A 47 -10.79 -5.61 1.92
N GLU A 48 -10.27 -5.85 0.73
CA GLU A 48 -10.99 -6.46 -0.37
C GLU A 48 -11.37 -7.93 -0.10
N PHE A 49 -10.61 -8.68 0.71
CA PHE A 49 -11.01 -10.03 1.17
C PHE A 49 -12.18 -10.01 2.16
N VAL A 50 -12.29 -8.94 2.96
CA VAL A 50 -13.36 -8.80 3.97
C VAL A 50 -14.59 -8.12 3.35
N ARG A 51 -14.43 -7.40 2.23
CA ARG A 51 -15.53 -6.84 1.47
C ARG A 51 -16.33 -7.94 0.79
N VAL A 52 -17.65 -7.83 0.91
CA VAL A 52 -18.56 -8.57 0.03
C VAL A 52 -18.39 -8.00 -1.39
N PRO A 53 -18.06 -8.81 -2.40
CA PRO A 53 -17.93 -8.33 -3.77
C PRO A 53 -19.28 -7.80 -4.26
N ASP A 54 -19.23 -6.68 -4.98
CA ASP A 54 -20.42 -6.02 -5.51
C ASP A 54 -21.18 -6.99 -6.43
N ALA A 55 -22.49 -7.15 -6.17
CA ALA A 55 -23.37 -8.09 -6.85
C ALA A 55 -23.45 -7.89 -8.38
N GLN A 56 -23.01 -6.72 -8.86
CA GLN A 56 -23.08 -6.31 -10.26
C GLN A 56 -21.84 -6.69 -11.08
N LEU A 57 -20.68 -6.91 -10.45
CA LEU A 57 -19.44 -7.33 -11.12
C LEU A 57 -19.11 -8.80 -10.88
N GLY A 58 -19.63 -9.39 -9.79
CA GLY A 58 -19.33 -10.77 -9.42
C GLY A 58 -17.83 -11.00 -9.17
N TYR A 59 -17.40 -12.26 -9.15
CA TYR A 59 -15.99 -12.62 -9.12
C TYR A 59 -15.45 -12.70 -10.55
N LEU A 60 -14.34 -12.01 -10.82
CA LEU A 60 -13.74 -11.91 -12.16
C LEU A 60 -13.04 -13.20 -12.59
N ALA A 61 -12.44 -13.93 -11.64
CA ALA A 61 -11.81 -15.22 -11.89
C ALA A 61 -12.16 -16.23 -10.79
N TRP A 62 -12.68 -17.40 -11.22
CA TRP A 62 -12.85 -18.61 -10.41
C TRP A 62 -13.65 -18.49 -9.09
N GLY A 63 -14.40 -17.41 -8.87
CA GLY A 63 -15.18 -17.22 -7.64
C GLY A 63 -14.39 -16.67 -6.45
N TRP A 64 -13.14 -16.21 -6.64
CA TRP A 64 -12.30 -15.70 -5.55
C TRP A 64 -11.58 -14.39 -5.88
N LEU A 65 -11.41 -14.05 -7.16
CA LEU A 65 -10.70 -12.83 -7.59
C LEU A 65 -11.65 -11.66 -7.82
N THR A 66 -11.44 -10.54 -7.12
CA THR A 66 -12.23 -9.30 -7.33
C THR A 66 -11.44 -8.24 -8.11
N MET A 67 -12.15 -7.28 -8.72
CA MET A 67 -11.51 -6.14 -9.39
C MET A 67 -10.60 -5.32 -8.45
N GLY A 68 -10.97 -5.22 -7.17
CA GLY A 68 -10.13 -4.54 -6.18
C GLY A 68 -8.77 -5.22 -6.01
N GLN A 69 -8.72 -6.56 -5.95
CA GLN A 69 -7.46 -7.29 -5.85
C GLN A 69 -6.57 -7.09 -7.09
N VAL A 70 -7.16 -7.10 -8.29
CA VAL A 70 -6.43 -6.84 -9.54
C VAL A 70 -5.81 -5.43 -9.53
N LEU A 71 -6.52 -4.43 -9.01
CA LEU A 71 -6.01 -3.06 -8.87
C LEU A 71 -4.95 -2.93 -7.76
N CYS A 72 -4.96 -3.79 -6.75
CA CYS A 72 -3.95 -3.77 -5.68
C CYS A 72 -2.58 -4.30 -6.15
N VAL A 73 -2.54 -5.33 -7.00
CA VAL A 73 -1.29 -5.91 -7.52
C VAL A 73 -0.36 -4.88 -8.17
N PRO A 74 -0.79 -4.04 -9.14
CA PRO A 74 0.08 -3.04 -9.75
C PRO A 74 0.48 -1.94 -8.75
N MET A 75 -0.36 -1.61 -7.76
CA MET A 75 0.01 -0.67 -6.70
C MET A 75 1.12 -1.23 -5.81
N VAL A 76 1.01 -2.48 -5.37
CA VAL A 76 2.05 -3.15 -4.58
C VAL A 76 3.36 -3.20 -5.37
N LEU A 77 3.31 -3.60 -6.64
CA LEU A 77 4.49 -3.64 -7.51
C LEU A 77 5.12 -2.25 -7.69
N ALA A 78 4.32 -1.20 -7.88
CA ALA A 78 4.79 0.17 -7.99
C ALA A 78 5.45 0.65 -6.68
N GLY A 79 4.88 0.31 -5.52
CA GLY A 79 5.46 0.61 -4.20
C GLY A 79 6.83 -0.05 -4.00
N ILE A 80 6.95 -1.34 -4.34
CA ILE A 80 8.24 -2.06 -4.30
C ILE A 80 9.25 -1.42 -5.24
N ALA A 81 8.86 -1.14 -6.50
CA ALA A 81 9.74 -0.54 -7.49
C ALA A 81 10.26 0.83 -7.04
N LEU A 82 9.39 1.67 -6.48
CA LEU A 82 9.75 2.98 -5.92
C LEU A 82 10.71 2.85 -4.73
N MET A 83 10.47 1.91 -3.81
CA MET A 83 11.38 1.66 -2.69
C MET A 83 12.75 1.20 -3.19
N VAL A 84 12.81 0.20 -4.07
CA VAL A 84 14.08 -0.30 -4.64
C VAL A 84 14.83 0.84 -5.33
N TRP A 85 14.13 1.67 -6.10
CA TRP A 85 14.73 2.81 -6.78
C TRP A 85 15.23 3.90 -5.81
N ALA A 86 14.47 4.22 -4.76
CA ALA A 86 14.86 5.18 -3.74
C ALA A 86 16.13 4.75 -2.99
N TYR A 87 16.23 3.48 -2.58
CA TYR A 87 17.41 2.93 -1.91
C TYR A 87 18.62 2.82 -2.85
N ARG A 88 18.40 2.51 -4.13
CA ARG A 88 19.48 2.51 -5.14
C ARG A 88 20.00 3.91 -5.44
N ARG A 89 19.14 4.94 -5.41
CA ARG A 89 19.54 6.34 -5.56
C ARG A 89 20.28 6.87 -4.34
N ASP A 90 19.84 6.54 -3.13
CA ASP A 90 20.55 6.90 -1.89
C ASP A 90 21.99 6.36 -1.88
N ALA A 91 22.16 5.08 -2.25
CA ALA A 91 23.46 4.45 -2.35
C ALA A 91 24.35 5.10 -3.43
N ALA A 92 23.75 5.73 -4.44
CA ALA A 92 24.45 6.42 -5.52
C ALA A 92 24.70 7.91 -5.22
N GLN A 93 24.04 8.51 -4.23
CA GLN A 93 24.32 9.88 -3.81
C GLN A 93 25.43 9.86 -2.76
N PRO A 94 26.60 10.49 -3.01
CA PRO A 94 27.58 10.70 -1.96
C PRO A 94 26.87 11.52 -0.87
N LYS A 95 26.92 11.06 0.39
CA LYS A 95 26.56 11.90 1.54
C LYS A 95 27.37 13.18 1.39
N ALA A 96 26.72 14.29 1.05
CA ALA A 96 27.36 15.60 1.11
C ALA A 96 27.82 15.78 2.56
N ALA A 97 29.14 15.82 2.72
CA ALA A 97 29.84 15.98 4.00
C ALA A 97 29.60 17.37 4.59
#